data_AF-A0A269TM10-F1
#
_entry.id   AF-A0A269TM10-F1
#
_cell.length_a   1.000
_cell.length_b   1.000
_cell.length_c   1.000
_cell.angle_alpha   90.00
_cell.angle_beta   90.00
_cell.angle_gamma   90.00
#
_symmetry.space_group_name_H-M   'P 1'
#
loop_
_entity.id
_entity.type
_entity.pdbx_description
1 polymer ?
#
loop_
_entity_poly.entity_id
_entity_poly.type
_entity_poly.pdbx_seq_one_letter_code
_entity_poly.pdbx_strand_id
1 'polypeptide(L)'
;MFLSSLESVTATVGIFVGWNLGKNKIEDAKKHAHQIKLFNCFVGVGIIPFIIAFVVAAPYLTFLTSGEYIRVSNIREFNGVTISETQALINATNAQAYILKNVQLNIVPYVLLTPLWLWIYTSIVALSQGKRSTIVGIIDAAINIFMLGVQLILWAINANVYRFEVWQAFWIFTLVEISLSCIYEILYYKISWSQNIVNIHKKDPRDADNLEVVKSK
;
A
#
# COMPACT_ATOMS: atom_id res chain seq x y z
N MET A 1 9.09 -2.85 -7.76
CA MET A 1 9.50 -1.60 -7.09
C MET A 1 8.66 -1.33 -5.84
N PHE A 2 7.33 -1.24 -5.93
CA PHE A 2 6.44 -1.01 -4.77
C PHE A 2 6.53 -2.07 -3.66
N LEU A 3 6.47 -3.36 -4.03
CA LEU A 3 6.67 -4.47 -3.08
C LEU A 3 8.06 -4.42 -2.43
N SER A 4 9.10 -4.12 -3.21
CA SER A 4 10.47 -4.02 -2.72
C SER A 4 10.64 -2.86 -1.72
N SER A 5 9.95 -1.72 -1.92
CA SER A 5 9.94 -0.65 -0.92
C SER A 5 9.25 -1.06 0.38
N LEU A 6 8.17 -1.84 0.30
CA LEU A 6 7.48 -2.38 1.48
C LEU A 6 8.34 -3.35 2.28
N GLU A 7 9.02 -4.25 1.58
CA GLU A 7 9.97 -5.19 2.16
C GLU A 7 11.14 -4.44 2.81
N SER A 8 11.63 -3.38 2.17
CA SER A 8 12.68 -2.53 2.73
C SER A 8 12.25 -1.85 4.03
N VAL A 9 11.03 -1.29 4.10
CA VAL A 9 10.49 -0.73 5.34
C VAL A 9 10.35 -1.83 6.40
N THR A 10 9.82 -2.98 6.03
CA THR A 10 9.63 -4.12 6.92
C THR A 10 10.95 -4.60 7.52
N ALA A 11 11.97 -4.76 6.68
CA ALA A 11 13.32 -5.15 7.10
C ALA A 11 13.95 -4.11 8.03
N THR A 12 13.87 -2.82 7.68
CA THR A 12 14.45 -1.74 8.48
C THR A 12 13.80 -1.67 9.87
N VAL A 13 12.47 -1.71 9.93
CA VAL A 13 11.74 -1.72 11.21
C VAL A 13 12.03 -3.01 11.98
N GLY A 14 12.07 -4.18 11.34
CA GLY A 14 12.43 -5.44 11.99
C GLY A 14 13.81 -5.39 12.64
N ILE A 15 14.81 -4.86 11.93
CA ILE A 15 16.19 -4.74 12.43
C ILE A 15 16.29 -3.76 13.59
N PHE A 16 15.72 -2.56 13.48
CA PHE A 16 15.94 -1.53 14.50
C PHE A 16 14.92 -1.55 15.64
N VAL A 17 13.67 -1.90 15.36
CA VAL A 17 12.60 -1.96 16.37
C VAL A 17 12.53 -3.37 16.96
N GLY A 18 12.40 -4.40 16.13
CA GLY A 18 12.28 -5.79 16.58
C GLY A 18 13.47 -6.25 17.42
N TRP A 19 14.70 -5.93 17.00
CA TRP A 19 15.91 -6.27 17.74
C TRP A 19 15.99 -5.59 19.12
N ASN A 20 15.63 -4.30 19.22
CA ASN A 20 15.64 -3.58 20.49
C ASN A 20 14.53 -4.08 21.43
N LEU A 21 13.36 -4.43 20.90
CA LEU A 21 12.30 -5.12 21.66
C LEU A 21 12.78 -6.48 22.18
N GLY A 22 13.57 -7.21 21.39
CA GLY A 22 14.21 -8.46 21.80
C GLY A 22 15.22 -8.30 22.93
N LYS A 23 15.93 -7.17 22.97
CA LYS A 23 16.91 -6.84 24.03
C LYS A 23 16.29 -6.17 25.26
N ASN A 24 14.96 -6.13 25.38
CA ASN A 24 14.24 -5.39 26.44
C ASN A 24 14.54 -3.88 26.47
N LYS A 25 15.02 -3.30 25.36
CA LYS A 25 15.34 -1.88 25.22
C LYS A 25 14.14 -1.14 24.62
N ILE A 26 13.08 -1.05 25.41
CA ILE A 26 11.76 -0.58 24.95
C ILE A 26 11.80 0.90 24.52
N GLU A 27 12.54 1.73 25.26
CA GLU A 27 12.66 3.16 24.97
C GLU A 27 13.43 3.42 23.67
N ASP A 28 14.54 2.70 23.48
CA ASP A 28 15.31 2.74 22.23
C ASP A 28 14.46 2.26 21.04
N ALA A 29 13.66 1.20 21.23
CA ALA A 29 12.76 0.70 20.18
C ALA A 29 11.72 1.76 19.76
N LYS A 30 11.12 2.48 20.70
CA LYS A 30 10.18 3.58 20.39
C LYS A 30 10.88 4.74 19.67
N LYS A 31 12.08 5.11 20.12
CA LYS A 31 12.89 6.17 19.51
C LYS A 31 13.23 5.82 18.06
N HIS A 32 13.73 4.61 17.82
CA HIS A 32 14.03 4.13 16.47
C HIS A 32 12.79 4.03 15.60
N ALA A 33 11.66 3.54 16.12
CA ALA A 33 10.42 3.50 15.36
C ALA A 33 10.00 4.89 14.86
N HIS A 34 10.05 5.90 15.72
CA HIS A 34 9.72 7.28 15.33
C HIS A 34 10.73 7.86 14.32
N GLN A 35 12.03 7.62 14.51
CA GLN A 35 13.06 8.06 13.55
C GLN A 35 12.90 7.41 12.18
N ILE A 36 12.56 6.12 12.13
CA ILE A 36 12.36 5.38 10.87
C ILE A 36 11.10 5.88 10.15
N LYS A 37 10.04 6.22 10.88
CA LYS A 37 8.85 6.85 10.29
C LYS A 37 9.22 8.13 9.53
N LEU A 38 9.96 9.02 10.18
CA LEU A 38 10.45 10.25 9.55
C LEU A 38 11.35 9.94 8.36
N PHE A 39 12.31 9.04 8.50
CA PHE A 39 13.21 8.64 7.43
C PHE A 39 12.45 8.14 6.19
N ASN A 40 11.50 7.22 6.37
CA ASN A 40 10.72 6.66 5.27
C ASN A 40 9.82 7.71 4.61
N CYS A 41 9.27 8.64 5.39
CA CYS A 41 8.53 9.79 4.85
C CYS A 41 9.44 10.68 3.98
N PHE A 42 10.66 11.01 4.44
CA PHE A 42 11.63 11.77 3.66
C PHE A 42 12.07 11.05 2.39
N VAL A 43 12.29 9.73 2.45
CA VAL A 43 12.55 8.92 1.24
C VAL A 43 11.38 9.02 0.26
N GLY A 44 10.14 8.93 0.76
CA GLY A 44 8.95 9.13 -0.05
C GLY A 44 8.91 10.50 -0.73
N VAL A 45 9.24 11.57 0.00
CA VAL A 45 9.34 12.93 -0.56
C VAL A 45 10.45 13.00 -1.63
N GLY A 46 11.59 12.35 -1.39
CA GLY A 46 12.72 12.29 -2.34
C GLY A 46 12.39 11.57 -3.65
N ILE A 47 11.38 10.70 -3.67
CA ILE A 47 10.92 9.99 -4.88
C ILE A 47 10.01 10.89 -5.74
N ILE A 48 9.37 11.91 -5.17
CA ILE A 48 8.42 12.77 -5.88
C ILE A 48 8.99 13.37 -7.17
N PRO A 49 10.20 13.97 -7.21
CA PRO A 49 10.75 14.54 -8.44
C PRO A 49 10.91 13.52 -9.58
N PHE A 50 11.33 12.29 -9.27
CA PHE A 50 11.46 11.22 -10.27
C PHE A 50 10.10 10.87 -10.88
N ILE A 51 9.04 10.86 -10.08
CA ILE A 51 7.73 10.54 -10.62
C ILE A 51 7.08 11.73 -11.31
N ILE A 52 7.34 12.97 -10.89
CA ILE A 52 6.95 14.15 -11.68
C ILE A 52 7.59 14.06 -13.08
N ALA A 53 8.87 13.71 -13.16
CA ALA A 53 9.53 13.49 -14.45
C ALA A 53 8.85 12.38 -15.26
N PHE A 54 8.45 11.28 -14.61
CA PHE A 54 7.68 10.21 -15.27
C PHE A 54 6.31 10.69 -15.76
N VAL A 55 5.56 11.45 -14.96
CA VAL A 55 4.24 11.99 -15.31
C VAL A 55 4.34 12.93 -16.51
N VAL A 56 5.40 13.74 -16.59
CA VAL A 56 5.67 14.60 -17.76
C VAL A 56 6.08 13.77 -18.98
N ALA A 57 6.83 12.69 -18.78
CA ALA A 57 7.26 11.80 -19.85
C ALA A 57 6.16 10.85 -20.36
N ALA A 58 5.17 10.50 -19.53
CA ALA A 58 4.16 9.47 -19.80
C ALA A 58 3.42 9.64 -21.14
N PRO A 59 3.00 10.85 -21.56
CA PRO A 59 2.37 11.05 -22.87
C PRO A 59 3.26 10.69 -24.07
N TYR A 60 4.58 10.66 -23.90
CA TYR A 60 5.53 10.31 -24.95
C TYR A 60 5.89 8.81 -24.97
N LEU A 61 5.43 8.04 -23.97
CA LEU A 61 5.69 6.60 -23.86
C LEU A 61 4.69 5.78 -24.70
N THR A 62 4.63 6.06 -26.01
CA THR A 62 3.70 5.44 -26.96
C THR A 62 3.82 3.92 -27.04
N PHE A 63 4.95 3.35 -26.63
CA PHE A 63 5.13 1.90 -26.53
C PHE A 63 4.13 1.24 -25.56
N LEU A 64 3.72 1.93 -24.49
CA LEU A 64 2.74 1.44 -23.49
C LEU A 64 1.36 1.16 -24.09
N THR A 65 1.06 1.78 -25.23
CA THR A 65 -0.26 1.76 -25.88
C THR A 65 -0.21 1.23 -27.31
N SER A 66 0.97 0.80 -27.76
CA SER A 66 1.22 0.29 -29.12
C SER A 66 0.29 -0.87 -29.51
N GLY A 67 0.04 -1.81 -28.60
CA GLY A 67 -0.86 -2.93 -28.84
C GLY A 67 -2.32 -2.49 -29.07
N GLU A 68 -2.79 -1.50 -28.31
CA GLU A 68 -4.15 -0.97 -28.48
C GLU A 68 -4.28 -0.16 -29.77
N TYR A 69 -3.26 0.64 -30.08
CA TYR A 69 -3.21 1.40 -31.32
C TYR A 69 -3.32 0.47 -32.54
N ILE A 70 -2.53 -0.60 -32.57
CA ILE A 70 -2.58 -1.61 -33.65
C ILE A 70 -3.98 -2.24 -33.72
N ARG A 71 -4.54 -2.63 -32.57
CA ARG A 71 -5.89 -3.23 -32.52
C ARG A 71 -6.95 -2.32 -33.12
N VAL A 72 -7.01 -1.06 -32.67
CA VAL A 72 -8.05 -0.10 -33.10
C VAL A 72 -7.83 0.34 -34.55
N SER A 73 -6.57 0.51 -34.98
CA SER A 73 -6.25 0.90 -36.35
C SER A 73 -6.66 -0.15 -37.40
N ASN A 74 -6.80 -1.41 -36.99
CA ASN A 74 -7.21 -2.52 -37.85
C ASN A 74 -8.73 -2.78 -37.84
N ILE A 75 -9.51 -2.04 -37.05
CA ILE A 75 -10.97 -2.16 -37.05
C ILE A 75 -11.50 -1.55 -38.35
N ARG A 76 -12.10 -2.38 -39.20
CA ARG A 76 -12.70 -1.99 -40.49
C ARG A 76 -14.22 -1.94 -40.44
N GLU A 77 -14.83 -2.55 -39.44
CA GLU A 77 -16.27 -2.57 -39.24
C GLU A 77 -16.59 -2.53 -37.75
N PHE A 78 -17.57 -1.72 -37.35
CA PHE A 78 -18.09 -1.69 -35.99
C PHE A 78 -19.60 -1.54 -36.02
N ASN A 79 -20.33 -2.47 -35.39
CA ASN A 79 -21.80 -2.50 -35.39
C ASN A 79 -22.44 -2.39 -36.79
N GLY A 80 -21.88 -3.07 -37.80
CA GLY A 80 -22.42 -3.07 -39.17
C GLY A 80 -22.08 -1.82 -39.99
N VAL A 81 -21.28 -0.89 -39.45
CA VAL A 81 -20.83 0.33 -40.15
C VAL A 81 -19.37 0.14 -40.59
N THR A 82 -19.13 0.26 -41.90
CA THR A 82 -17.77 0.20 -42.47
C THR A 82 -17.02 1.48 -42.13
N ILE A 83 -15.82 1.33 -41.54
CA ILE A 83 -14.98 2.45 -41.10
C ILE A 83 -13.90 2.67 -42.16
N SER A 84 -13.81 3.90 -42.67
CA SER A 84 -12.71 4.33 -43.54
C SER A 84 -11.36 4.16 -42.83
N GLU A 85 -10.31 3.81 -43.57
CA GLU A 85 -8.95 3.69 -43.04
C GLU A 85 -8.48 4.95 -42.30
N THR A 86 -8.81 6.13 -42.84
CA THR A 86 -8.50 7.41 -42.19
C THR A 86 -9.21 7.55 -40.84
N GLN A 87 -10.46 7.10 -40.74
CA GLN A 87 -11.23 7.17 -39.49
C GLN A 87 -10.73 6.14 -38.47
N ALA A 88 -10.32 4.95 -38.91
CA ALA A 88 -9.71 3.94 -38.05
C ALA A 88 -8.40 4.46 -37.43
N LEU A 89 -7.60 5.18 -38.22
CA LEU A 89 -6.37 5.82 -37.75
C LEU A 89 -6.64 6.91 -36.71
N ILE A 90 -7.61 7.80 -36.97
CA ILE A 90 -8.02 8.85 -36.02
C ILE A 90 -8.51 8.23 -34.70
N ASN A 91 -9.34 7.19 -34.79
CA ASN A 91 -9.84 6.49 -33.60
C ASN A 91 -8.70 5.83 -32.81
N ALA A 92 -7.71 5.25 -33.50
CA ALA A 92 -6.54 4.65 -32.86
C ALA A 92 -5.69 5.69 -32.12
N THR A 93 -5.43 6.85 -32.73
CA THR A 93 -4.71 7.95 -32.08
C THR A 93 -5.47 8.50 -30.88
N ASN A 94 -6.79 8.64 -30.97
CA ASN A 94 -7.62 9.11 -29.86
C ASN A 94 -7.65 8.11 -28.70
N ALA A 95 -7.79 6.81 -28.99
CA ALA A 95 -7.73 5.75 -27.98
C ALA A 95 -6.36 5.72 -27.29
N GLN A 96 -5.29 5.89 -28.06
CA GLN A 96 -3.92 5.95 -27.56
C GLN A 96 -3.74 7.12 -26.57
N ALA A 97 -4.15 8.32 -26.97
CA ALA A 97 -4.07 9.52 -26.13
C ALA A 97 -4.92 9.39 -24.86
N TYR A 98 -6.11 8.79 -24.97
CA TYR A 98 -6.99 8.54 -23.83
C TYR A 98 -6.35 7.61 -22.80
N ILE A 99 -5.72 6.51 -23.23
CA ILE A 99 -5.06 5.58 -22.32
C ILE A 99 -3.84 6.22 -21.66
N LEU A 100 -3.01 6.93 -22.42
CA LEU A 100 -1.83 7.62 -21.87
C LEU A 100 -2.22 8.67 -20.84
N LYS A 101 -3.30 9.44 -21.08
CA LYS A 101 -3.89 10.35 -20.10
C LYS A 101 -4.30 9.61 -18.82
N ASN A 102 -4.99 8.48 -18.93
CA ASN A 102 -5.40 7.71 -17.75
C ASN A 102 -4.20 7.16 -16.97
N VAL A 103 -3.18 6.64 -17.66
CA VAL A 103 -1.92 6.19 -17.02
C VAL A 103 -1.27 7.34 -16.27
N GLN A 104 -1.16 8.51 -16.90
CA GLN A 104 -0.56 9.70 -16.30
C GLN A 104 -1.31 10.12 -15.02
N LEU A 105 -2.64 10.23 -15.09
CA LEU A 105 -3.47 10.70 -13.96
C LEU A 105 -3.63 9.67 -12.84
N ASN A 106 -3.54 8.38 -13.14
CA ASN A 106 -3.55 7.30 -12.14
C ASN A 106 -2.31 7.29 -11.26
N ILE A 107 -1.17 7.77 -11.76
CA ILE A 107 0.08 7.76 -11.01
C ILE A 107 0.13 8.89 -9.98
N VAL A 108 -0.49 10.03 -10.27
CA VAL A 108 -0.49 11.22 -9.40
C VAL A 108 -0.86 10.92 -7.93
N PRO A 109 -1.98 10.23 -7.61
CA PRO A 109 -2.34 9.99 -6.22
C PRO A 109 -1.32 9.11 -5.50
N TYR A 110 -0.75 8.10 -6.17
CA TYR A 110 0.36 7.33 -5.59
C TYR A 110 1.52 8.24 -5.19
N VAL A 111 1.91 9.20 -6.04
CA VAL A 111 3.04 10.09 -5.76
C VAL A 111 2.78 10.98 -4.55
N LEU A 112 1.66 11.70 -4.58
CA LEU A 112 1.34 12.69 -3.56
C LEU A 112 1.17 12.05 -2.20
N LEU A 113 0.70 10.80 -2.19
CA LEU A 113 0.35 10.10 -0.98
C LEU A 113 1.41 9.08 -0.54
N THR A 114 2.43 8.78 -1.35
CA THR A 114 3.54 7.87 -1.00
C THR A 114 4.22 8.24 0.33
N PRO A 115 4.60 9.51 0.61
CA PRO A 115 5.24 9.84 1.88
C PRO A 115 4.36 9.52 3.09
N LEU A 116 3.08 9.87 3.01
CA LEU A 116 2.09 9.60 4.04
C LEU A 116 1.85 8.10 4.20
N TRP A 117 1.79 7.38 3.09
CA TRP A 117 1.57 5.94 3.10
C TRP A 117 2.77 5.19 3.69
N LEU A 118 4.01 5.55 3.34
CA LEU A 118 5.22 4.99 3.95
C LEU A 118 5.30 5.28 5.45
N TRP A 119 4.87 6.47 5.86
CA TRP A 119 4.76 6.84 7.27
C TRP A 119 3.81 5.91 8.02
N ILE A 120 2.59 5.72 7.50
CA ILE A 120 1.58 4.86 8.09
C ILE A 120 2.03 3.39 8.07
N TYR A 121 2.59 2.93 6.95
CA TYR A 121 3.07 1.55 6.82
C TYR A 121 4.15 1.22 7.85
N THR A 122 5.03 2.18 8.14
CA THR A 122 6.03 2.02 9.22
C THR A 122 5.35 1.79 10.58
N SER A 123 4.23 2.48 10.87
CA SER A 123 3.43 2.24 12.07
C SER A 123 2.82 0.84 12.12
N ILE A 124 2.31 0.35 10.98
CA ILE A 124 1.75 -1.02 10.84
C ILE A 124 2.82 -2.07 11.19
N VAL A 125 4.02 -1.93 10.62
CA VAL A 125 5.11 -2.87 10.88
C VAL A 125 5.56 -2.77 12.34
N ALA A 126 5.71 -1.57 12.90
CA ALA A 126 6.12 -1.40 14.30
C ALA A 126 5.14 -2.05 15.28
N LEU A 127 3.83 -1.89 15.05
CA LEU A 127 2.77 -2.58 15.80
C LEU A 127 2.92 -4.10 15.70
N SER A 128 3.21 -4.60 14.50
CA SER A 128 3.38 -6.04 14.24
C SER A 128 4.58 -6.63 14.98
N GLN A 129 5.71 -5.90 15.03
CA GLN A 129 6.89 -6.29 15.82
C GLN A 129 6.61 -6.30 17.34
N GLY A 130 5.65 -5.48 17.79
CA GLY A 130 5.23 -5.31 19.18
C GLY A 130 4.24 -6.34 19.73
N LYS A 131 4.20 -7.58 19.19
CA LYS A 131 3.20 -8.62 19.54
C LYS A 131 1.74 -8.24 19.23
N ARG A 132 1.49 -7.22 18.41
CA ARG A 132 0.14 -6.85 17.97
C ARG A 132 -0.15 -7.29 16.53
N SER A 133 0.64 -8.19 15.97
CA SER A 133 0.47 -8.73 14.61
C SER A 133 -0.92 -9.32 14.38
N THR A 134 -1.52 -10.02 15.36
CA THR A 134 -2.89 -10.53 15.25
C THR A 134 -3.93 -9.41 15.12
N ILE A 135 -3.80 -8.34 15.91
CA ILE A 135 -4.73 -7.19 15.85
C ILE A 135 -4.58 -6.49 14.51
N VAL A 136 -3.34 -6.25 14.07
CA VAL A 136 -3.04 -5.67 12.77
C VAL A 136 -3.65 -6.52 11.65
N GLY A 137 -3.47 -7.84 11.67
CA GLY A 137 -4.01 -8.74 10.67
C GLY A 137 -5.55 -8.75 10.61
N ILE A 138 -6.23 -8.66 11.76
CA ILE A 138 -7.71 -8.56 11.80
C ILE A 138 -8.18 -7.24 11.16
N ILE A 139 -7.50 -6.13 11.47
CA ILE A 139 -7.84 -4.82 10.91
C ILE A 139 -7.55 -4.81 9.41
N ASP A 140 -6.42 -5.37 8.97
CA ASP A 140 -6.07 -5.47 7.55
C ASP A 140 -7.13 -6.27 6.79
N ALA A 141 -7.58 -7.41 7.35
CA ALA A 141 -8.66 -8.18 6.75
C ALA A 141 -9.95 -7.37 6.65
N ALA A 142 -10.33 -6.66 7.72
CA ALA A 142 -11.54 -5.84 7.74
C ALA A 142 -11.48 -4.67 6.73
N ILE A 143 -10.35 -3.96 6.66
CA ILE A 143 -10.12 -2.89 5.68
C ILE A 143 -10.18 -3.46 4.26
N ASN A 144 -9.52 -4.58 3.98
CA ASN A 144 -9.53 -5.17 2.63
C ASN A 144 -10.95 -5.60 2.21
N ILE A 145 -11.73 -6.22 3.10
CA ILE A 145 -13.13 -6.56 2.82
C ILE A 145 -13.96 -5.31 2.54
N PHE A 146 -13.76 -4.25 3.34
CA PHE A 146 -14.43 -2.97 3.13
C PHE A 146 -14.05 -2.35 1.77
N MET A 147 -12.76 -2.37 1.42
CA MET A 147 -12.25 -1.84 0.15
C MET A 147 -12.80 -2.61 -1.06
N LEU A 148 -12.99 -3.93 -0.95
CA LEU A 148 -13.71 -4.70 -1.96
C LEU A 148 -15.14 -4.21 -2.13
N GLY A 149 -15.85 -3.91 -1.03
CA GLY A 149 -17.18 -3.30 -1.07
C GLY A 149 -17.18 -1.93 -1.76
N VAL A 150 -16.22 -1.07 -1.45
CA VAL A 150 -16.05 0.25 -2.10
C VAL A 150 -15.85 0.08 -3.61
N GLN A 151 -15.02 -0.88 -4.03
CA GLN A 151 -14.78 -1.16 -5.45
C GLN A 151 -16.05 -1.58 -6.18
N LEU A 152 -16.89 -2.42 -5.57
CA LEU A 152 -18.17 -2.83 -6.14
C LEU A 152 -19.16 -1.66 -6.26
N ILE A 153 -19.20 -0.78 -5.26
CA ILE A 153 -20.04 0.42 -5.27
C ILE A 153 -19.58 1.38 -6.37
N LEU A 154 -18.28 1.65 -6.48
CA LEU A 154 -17.73 2.50 -7.54
C LEU A 154 -18.05 1.94 -8.93
N TRP A 155 -17.94 0.63 -9.10
CA TRP A 155 -18.33 -0.04 -10.35
C TRP A 155 -19.84 0.11 -10.63
N ALA A 156 -20.70 -0.13 -9.64
CA ALA A 156 -22.15 -0.02 -9.80
C ALA A 156 -22.61 1.42 -10.12
N ILE A 157 -22.00 2.43 -9.49
CA ILE A 157 -22.26 3.85 -9.79
C ILE A 157 -21.80 4.17 -11.22
N ASN A 158 -20.61 3.67 -11.61
CA ASN A 158 -20.05 3.92 -12.94
C ASN A 158 -20.89 3.30 -14.07
N ALA A 159 -21.55 2.17 -13.79
CA ALA A 159 -22.41 1.48 -14.74
C ALA A 159 -23.77 2.18 -14.93
N ASN A 160 -24.32 2.80 -13.88
CA ASN A 160 -25.74 3.18 -13.86
C ASN A 160 -26.02 4.69 -13.76
N VAL A 161 -25.14 5.50 -13.17
CA VAL A 161 -25.48 6.88 -12.78
C VAL A 161 -24.48 7.90 -13.31
N TYR A 162 -23.19 7.67 -13.12
CA TYR A 162 -22.11 8.57 -13.55
C TYR A 162 -21.16 7.82 -14.46
N ARG A 163 -20.61 8.46 -15.50
CA ARG A 163 -19.51 7.89 -16.28
C ARG A 163 -18.19 8.46 -15.77
N PHE A 164 -17.68 7.87 -14.70
CA PHE A 164 -16.34 8.20 -14.19
C PHE A 164 -15.29 7.69 -15.16
N GLU A 165 -14.31 8.54 -15.48
CA GLU A 165 -13.05 8.07 -16.07
C GLU A 165 -12.30 7.21 -15.03
N VAL A 166 -11.51 6.25 -15.50
CA VAL A 166 -10.82 5.27 -14.64
C VAL A 166 -9.99 5.96 -13.56
N TRP A 167 -9.32 7.07 -13.91
CA TRP A 167 -8.53 7.82 -12.94
C TRP A 167 -9.35 8.43 -11.82
N GLN A 168 -10.59 8.88 -12.06
CA GLN A 168 -11.43 9.45 -11.02
C GLN A 168 -11.81 8.40 -9.98
N ALA A 169 -12.22 7.22 -10.45
CA ALA A 169 -12.50 6.09 -9.57
C ALA A 169 -11.26 5.68 -8.75
N PHE A 170 -10.09 5.70 -9.39
CA PHE A 170 -8.83 5.39 -8.73
C PHE A 170 -8.46 6.39 -7.63
N TRP A 171 -8.69 7.68 -7.84
CA TRP A 171 -8.49 8.72 -6.83
C TRP A 171 -9.40 8.52 -5.62
N ILE A 172 -10.69 8.27 -5.85
CA ILE A 172 -11.65 8.01 -4.76
C ILE A 172 -11.20 6.79 -3.95
N PHE A 173 -10.87 5.70 -4.64
CA PHE A 173 -10.37 4.48 -4.01
C PHE A 173 -9.15 4.76 -3.13
N THR A 174 -8.14 5.45 -3.66
CA THR A 174 -6.89 5.73 -2.94
C THR A 174 -7.12 6.62 -1.71
N LEU A 175 -7.98 7.63 -1.82
CA LEU A 175 -8.30 8.53 -0.70
C LEU A 175 -9.01 7.79 0.43
N VAL A 176 -9.93 6.87 0.09
CA VAL A 176 -10.61 6.02 1.08
C VAL A 176 -9.60 5.09 1.76
N GLU A 177 -8.72 4.44 1.00
CA GLU A 177 -7.69 3.54 1.53
C GLU A 177 -6.80 4.24 2.56
N ILE A 178 -6.32 5.44 2.24
CA ILE A 178 -5.46 6.21 3.15
C ILE A 178 -6.21 6.70 4.38
N SER A 179 -7.45 7.13 4.21
CA SER A 179 -8.30 7.55 5.33
C SER A 179 -8.50 6.41 6.33
N LEU A 180 -8.73 5.19 5.84
CA LEU A 180 -8.82 4.00 6.69
C LEU A 180 -7.47 3.63 7.30
N SER A 181 -6.39 3.78 6.54
CA SER A 181 -5.04 3.47 7.01
C SER A 181 -4.61 4.36 8.19
N CYS A 182 -5.17 5.56 8.34
CA CYS A 182 -4.96 6.41 9.52
C CYS A 182 -5.36 5.74 10.85
N ILE A 183 -6.21 4.71 10.83
CA ILE A 183 -6.54 3.91 12.02
C ILE A 183 -5.28 3.30 12.63
N TYR A 184 -4.33 2.84 11.80
CA TYR A 184 -3.06 2.29 12.28
C TYR A 184 -2.20 3.31 13.01
N GLU A 185 -2.24 4.56 12.57
CA GLU A 185 -1.54 5.65 13.23
C GLU A 185 -2.14 5.94 14.61
N ILE A 186 -3.47 5.94 14.72
CA ILE A 186 -4.17 6.09 15.99
C ILE A 186 -3.80 4.94 16.94
N LEU A 187 -3.80 3.71 16.45
CA LEU A 187 -3.46 2.53 17.26
C LEU A 187 -2.00 2.53 17.70
N TYR A 188 -1.10 2.98 16.83
CA TYR A 188 0.33 3.12 17.15
C TYR A 188 0.57 4.02 18.35
N TYR A 189 -0.19 5.12 18.49
CA TYR A 189 -0.07 6.02 19.63
C TYR A 189 -0.89 5.60 20.85
N LYS A 190 -2.04 4.94 20.66
CA LYS A 190 -2.93 4.57 21.77
C LYS A 190 -2.59 3.25 22.44
N ILE A 191 -1.99 2.30 21.73
CA ILE A 191 -1.70 0.96 22.25
C ILE A 191 -0.27 0.88 22.74
N SER A 192 -0.06 0.25 23.91
CA SER A 192 1.26 -0.17 24.39
C SER A 192 1.79 -1.33 23.54
N TRP A 193 2.23 -1.03 22.31
CA TRP A 193 2.75 -2.01 21.36
C TRP A 193 4.19 -2.41 21.67
N SER A 194 5.00 -1.51 22.22
CA SER A 194 6.41 -1.77 22.52
C SER A 194 6.54 -2.66 23.78
N GLN A 195 6.46 -3.98 23.60
CA GLN A 195 6.58 -4.95 24.69
C GLN A 195 7.77 -5.87 24.45
N ASN A 196 8.38 -6.35 25.54
CA ASN A 196 9.48 -7.32 25.44
C ASN A 196 8.98 -8.63 24.83
N ILE A 197 9.67 -9.09 23.80
CA ILE A 197 9.33 -10.30 23.06
C ILE A 197 9.97 -11.58 23.63
N VAL A 198 10.95 -11.48 24.53
CA VAL A 198 11.73 -12.61 25.08
C VAL A 198 11.18 -13.18 26.39
N ASN A 199 10.38 -12.43 27.16
CA ASN A 199 9.87 -12.88 28.48
C ASN A 199 8.75 -13.94 28.43
N ILE A 200 8.61 -14.72 27.36
CA ILE A 200 7.55 -15.73 27.20
C ILE A 200 7.95 -17.10 27.78
N HIS A 201 9.21 -17.30 28.22
CA HIS A 201 9.69 -18.59 28.74
C HIS A 201 10.19 -18.60 30.19
N LYS A 202 9.92 -17.55 30.99
CA LYS A 202 10.22 -17.60 32.43
C LYS A 202 8.96 -17.45 33.28
N LYS A 203 8.65 -18.58 33.95
CA LYS A 203 7.78 -18.86 35.10
C LYS A 203 6.31 -19.24 34.83
N ASP A 204 6.06 -20.54 34.73
CA ASP A 204 5.06 -21.13 35.63
C ASP A 204 5.79 -21.52 36.94
N PRO A 205 5.44 -20.95 38.11
CA PRO A 205 5.97 -21.36 39.40
C PRO A 205 5.65 -22.82 39.78
N ARG A 206 4.69 -23.47 39.10
CA ARG A 206 4.24 -24.83 39.41
C ARG A 206 5.18 -25.92 38.90
N ASP A 207 6.11 -25.60 38.01
CA ASP A 207 7.11 -26.57 37.52
C ASP A 207 8.34 -26.70 38.43
N ALA A 208 8.50 -25.78 39.40
CA ALA A 208 9.59 -25.86 40.38
C ALA A 208 9.26 -26.81 41.55
N ASP A 209 7.98 -26.96 41.92
CA ASP A 209 7.55 -27.80 43.04
C ASP A 209 7.60 -29.31 42.73
N ASN A 210 7.56 -29.69 41.46
CA ASN A 210 7.59 -31.11 41.06
C ASN A 210 9.01 -31.72 41.05
N LEU A 211 10.06 -30.91 41.21
CA LEU A 211 11.45 -31.40 41.18
C LEU A 211 12.04 -31.67 42.58
N GLU A 212 11.43 -31.16 43.66
CA GLU A 212 11.88 -31.45 45.02
C GLU A 212 11.34 -32.78 45.56
N VAL A 213 10.18 -33.24 45.09
CA VAL A 213 9.55 -34.49 45.57
C VAL A 213 10.23 -35.76 45.03
N VAL A 214 10.98 -35.67 43.92
CA VAL A 214 11.61 -36.84 43.27
C VAL A 214 13.01 -37.17 43.85
N LYS A 215 13.57 -36.32 44.73
CA LYS A 215 14.89 -36.55 45.35
C LYS A 215 14.86 -37.23 46.72
N SER A 216 13.70 -37.65 47.22
CA SER A 216 13.60 -38.42 48.47
C SER A 216 12.79 -39.71 48.29
N LYS A 217 13.36 -40.68 47.57
CA LYS A 217 13.05 -42.11 47.74
C LYS A 217 14.31 -42.93 47.51
#